data_AF-A0A4V4N7A9-F1
#
_entry.id   AF-A0A4V4N7A9-F1
#
_cell.length_a   1.000
_cell.length_b   1.000
_cell.length_c   1.000
_cell.angle_alpha   90.00
_cell.angle_beta   90.00
_cell.angle_gamma   90.00
#
_symmetry.space_group_name_H-M   'P 1'
#
loop_
_entity.id
_entity.type
_entity.pdbx_description
1 polymer ?
#
loop_
_entity_poly.entity_id
_entity_poly.type
_entity_poly.pdbx_seq_one_letter_code
_entity_poly.pdbx_strand_id
1 'polypeptide(L)'
;MSGPTWYDVLGIEPTAGADEVRAAWRQALADLDPGDRRAKLATEAAEALLDPDRRVAYDATLAAAPVETSAETRVATTATATAATEPPAEPAAGPTRNDEPATGWVPSGWLLAAVALLAALCVGGTAAVAAQPHHRVIQGDAGTVEADAAEAQAAAERAVGPILSYDYRTMDEDAARARTFLTDSYVEDSYDPLFAVLEENAPKTKTVVGPVDVVDSGIVRVGDGRVQVLVLCNRQRTNAQVTTPDVFQDQLTLTMVETDGEWLVDDITTTPLGD
;
A
#
# COMPACT_ATOMS: atom_id res chain seq x y z
N MET A 1 24.65 7.81 -9.71
CA MET A 1 24.49 6.73 -10.70
C MET A 1 23.00 6.60 -10.93
N SER A 2 22.50 6.94 -12.12
CA SER A 2 21.08 6.82 -12.44
C SER A 2 20.69 5.34 -12.43
N GLY A 3 19.54 5.01 -11.83
CA GLY A 3 19.00 3.66 -11.87
C GLY A 3 18.62 3.24 -13.30
N PRO A 4 18.39 1.94 -13.55
CA PRO A 4 17.93 1.45 -14.85
C PRO A 4 16.59 2.10 -15.22
N THR A 5 16.45 2.53 -16.48
CA THR A 5 15.20 3.10 -17.02
C THR A 5 14.18 2.00 -17.31
N TRP A 6 12.90 2.36 -17.49
CA TRP A 6 11.87 1.40 -17.91
C TRP A 6 12.18 0.74 -19.25
N TYR A 7 12.92 1.44 -20.11
CA TYR A 7 13.44 0.91 -21.37
C TYR A 7 14.55 -0.14 -21.13
N ASP A 8 15.46 0.11 -20.18
CA ASP A 8 16.51 -0.85 -19.79
C ASP A 8 15.94 -2.11 -19.13
N VAL A 9 14.84 -1.97 -18.37
CA VAL A 9 14.16 -3.08 -17.70
C VAL A 9 13.54 -4.06 -18.72
N LEU A 10 12.98 -3.54 -19.82
CA LEU A 10 12.42 -4.36 -20.90
C LEU A 10 13.44 -4.69 -22.00
N GLY A 11 14.64 -4.12 -21.95
CA GLY A 11 15.68 -4.32 -22.97
C GLY A 11 15.31 -3.76 -24.35
N ILE A 12 14.54 -2.66 -24.39
CA ILE A 12 14.04 -2.02 -25.62
C ILE A 12 14.55 -0.59 -25.73
N GLU A 13 14.59 -0.04 -26.95
CA GLU A 13 14.97 1.37 -27.15
C GLU A 13 13.82 2.33 -26.81
N PRO A 14 14.12 3.59 -26.41
CA PRO A 14 13.10 4.63 -26.17
C PRO A 14 12.17 4.93 -27.36
N THR A 15 12.61 4.59 -28.57
CA THR A 15 11.87 4.74 -29.84
C THR A 15 10.90 3.59 -30.12
N ALA A 16 10.87 2.54 -29.29
CA ALA A 16 10.09 1.33 -29.55
C ALA A 16 8.58 1.57 -29.60
N GLY A 17 7.89 0.90 -30.52
CA GLY A 17 6.44 0.97 -30.66
C GLY A 17 5.70 0.16 -29.58
N ALA A 18 4.40 0.43 -29.38
CA ALA A 18 3.59 -0.29 -28.40
C ALA A 18 3.55 -1.82 -28.64
N ASP A 19 3.62 -2.25 -29.91
CA ASP A 19 3.68 -3.68 -30.26
C ASP A 19 4.98 -4.34 -29.81
N GLU A 20 6.10 -3.61 -29.87
CA GLU A 20 7.42 -4.06 -29.42
C GLU A 20 7.48 -4.11 -27.89
N VAL A 21 6.88 -3.14 -27.19
CA VAL A 21 6.74 -3.16 -25.72
C VAL A 21 5.97 -4.41 -25.27
N ARG A 22 4.85 -4.75 -25.92
CA ARG A 22 4.08 -5.97 -25.59
C ARG A 22 4.85 -7.26 -25.91
N ALA A 23 5.69 -7.26 -26.93
CA ALA A 23 6.52 -8.40 -27.27
C ALA A 23 7.64 -8.60 -26.24
N ALA A 24 8.34 -7.52 -25.89
CA ALA A 24 9.38 -7.52 -24.87
C ALA A 24 8.86 -7.89 -23.48
N TRP A 25 7.68 -7.39 -23.09
CA TRP A 25 7.04 -7.76 -21.83
C TRP A 25 6.72 -9.26 -21.76
N ARG A 26 6.12 -9.83 -22.83
CA ARG A 26 5.85 -11.28 -22.88
C ARG A 26 7.13 -12.12 -22.83
N GLN A 27 8.20 -11.65 -23.47
CA GLN A 27 9.49 -12.33 -23.44
C GLN A 27 10.16 -12.24 -22.06
N ALA A 28 10.09 -11.07 -21.40
CA ALA A 28 10.62 -10.86 -20.07
C ALA A 28 9.93 -11.75 -19.02
N LEU A 29 8.62 -12.00 -19.18
CA LEU A 29 7.87 -12.88 -18.29
C LEU A 29 8.06 -14.38 -18.58
N ALA A 30 8.47 -14.77 -19.78
CA ALA A 30 8.53 -16.18 -20.19
C ALA A 30 9.54 -17.01 -19.37
N ASP A 31 10.62 -16.38 -18.90
CA ASP A 31 11.71 -17.02 -18.17
C ASP A 31 11.68 -16.76 -16.65
N LEU A 32 10.69 -16.00 -16.17
CA LEU A 32 10.62 -15.54 -14.77
C LEU A 32 9.42 -16.12 -14.02
N ASP A 33 9.63 -16.46 -12.75
CA ASP A 33 8.54 -16.85 -11.86
C ASP A 33 7.60 -15.64 -11.63
N PRO A 34 6.26 -15.81 -11.58
CA PRO A 34 5.32 -14.73 -11.32
C PRO A 34 5.58 -13.93 -10.03
N GLY A 35 6.26 -14.53 -9.05
CA GLY A 35 6.66 -13.88 -7.80
C GLY A 35 8.00 -13.13 -7.85
N ASP A 36 8.80 -13.27 -8.93
CA ASP A 36 10.13 -12.66 -9.02
C ASP A 36 10.04 -11.12 -9.09
N ARG A 37 10.94 -10.44 -8.38
CA ARG A 37 11.11 -8.98 -8.43
C ARG A 37 11.31 -8.50 -9.87
N ARG A 38 11.99 -9.28 -10.72
CA ARG A 38 12.20 -8.92 -12.13
C ARG A 38 10.92 -8.95 -12.95
N ALA A 39 10.01 -9.89 -12.66
CA ALA A 39 8.72 -10.00 -13.34
C ALA A 39 7.80 -8.82 -12.98
N LYS A 40 7.83 -8.41 -11.71
CA LYS A 40 7.12 -7.20 -11.23
C LYS A 40 7.64 -5.94 -11.91
N LEU A 41 8.96 -5.74 -11.93
CA LEU A 41 9.59 -4.60 -12.60
C LEU A 41 9.29 -4.56 -14.11
N ALA A 42 9.28 -5.70 -14.79
CA ALA A 42 8.91 -5.78 -16.20
C ALA A 42 7.43 -5.43 -16.44
N THR A 43 6.55 -5.77 -15.49
CA THR A 43 5.11 -5.45 -15.58
C THR A 43 4.87 -3.96 -15.34
N GLU A 44 5.49 -3.35 -14.33
CA GLU A 44 5.43 -1.90 -14.08
C GLU A 44 6.00 -1.11 -15.26
N ALA A 45 7.12 -1.57 -15.85
CA ALA A 45 7.70 -0.97 -17.05
C ALA A 45 6.73 -1.02 -18.24
N ALA A 46 6.07 -2.15 -18.46
CA ALA A 46 5.12 -2.32 -19.54
C ALA A 46 3.87 -1.44 -19.33
N GLU A 47 3.34 -1.36 -18.12
CA GLU A 47 2.19 -0.51 -17.78
C GLU A 47 2.49 0.98 -18.02
N ALA A 48 3.69 1.44 -17.65
CA ALA A 48 4.13 2.80 -17.88
C ALA A 48 4.35 3.12 -19.36
N LEU A 49 4.87 2.17 -20.16
CA LEU A 49 5.21 2.38 -21.57
C LEU A 49 4.06 2.09 -22.56
N LEU A 50 3.04 1.33 -22.14
CA LEU A 50 1.84 1.03 -22.96
C LEU A 50 0.76 2.11 -22.84
N ASP A 51 0.76 2.88 -21.76
CA ASP A 51 -0.09 4.05 -21.59
C ASP A 51 0.58 5.29 -22.24
N PRO A 52 -0.02 5.89 -23.29
CA PRO A 52 0.58 7.02 -24.00
C PRO A 52 0.86 8.23 -23.11
N ASP A 53 -0.04 8.56 -22.19
CA ASP A 53 0.10 9.74 -21.34
C ASP A 53 1.19 9.53 -20.28
N ARG A 54 1.25 8.32 -19.72
CA ARG A 54 2.31 7.95 -18.76
C ARG A 54 3.68 7.84 -19.42
N ARG A 55 3.76 7.33 -20.65
CA ARG A 55 5.01 7.27 -21.41
C ARG A 55 5.55 8.67 -21.68
N VAL A 56 4.69 9.60 -22.11
CA VAL A 56 5.08 11.00 -22.33
C VAL A 56 5.55 11.67 -21.04
N ALA A 57 4.84 11.46 -19.92
CA ALA A 57 5.26 11.97 -18.62
C ALA A 57 6.62 11.38 -18.18
N TYR A 58 6.83 10.07 -18.37
CA TYR A 58 8.07 9.38 -18.05
C TYR A 58 9.24 9.89 -18.90
N ASP A 59 9.06 10.00 -20.21
CA ASP A 59 10.06 10.54 -21.13
C ASP A 59 10.42 12.00 -20.78
N ALA A 60 9.45 12.79 -20.31
CA ALA A 60 9.71 14.14 -19.80
C ALA A 60 10.57 14.13 -18.53
N THR A 61 10.40 13.14 -17.63
CA THR A 61 11.28 13.00 -16.45
C THR A 61 12.71 12.59 -16.83
N LEU A 62 12.87 11.75 -17.86
CA LEU A 62 14.19 11.38 -18.39
C LEU A 62 14.88 12.55 -19.08
N ALA A 63 14.12 13.37 -19.82
CA ALA A 63 14.63 14.59 -20.45
C ALA A 63 14.94 15.72 -19.46
N ALA A 64 14.26 15.76 -18.31
CA ALA A 64 14.46 16.74 -17.24
C ALA A 64 15.60 16.37 -16.27
N ALA A 65 16.20 15.16 -16.38
CA ALA A 65 17.45 14.85 -15.69
C ALA A 65 18.52 15.88 -16.13
N PRO A 66 19.27 16.50 -15.19
CA PRO A 66 19.98 17.73 -15.47
C PRO A 66 21.11 17.50 -16.47
N VAL A 67 20.84 17.85 -17.73
CA VAL A 67 21.83 18.55 -18.52
C VAL A 67 21.91 19.93 -17.87
N GLU A 68 23.00 20.21 -17.14
CA GLU A 68 23.39 21.58 -16.87
C GLU A 68 23.66 22.25 -18.22
N THR A 69 22.61 22.77 -18.83
CA THR A 69 22.66 23.77 -19.89
C THR A 69 21.80 24.91 -19.41
N SER A 70 22.50 25.80 -18.70
CA SER A 70 22.09 27.17 -18.43
C SER A 70 21.72 27.84 -19.75
N ALA A 71 20.44 27.84 -20.07
CA ALA A 71 19.87 28.78 -21.01
C ALA A 71 19.76 30.14 -20.31
N GLU A 72 20.76 30.99 -20.45
CA GLU A 72 20.56 32.43 -20.28
C GLU A 72 20.84 33.13 -21.60
N THR A 73 19.74 33.45 -22.31
CA THR A 73 19.75 34.47 -23.34
C THR A 73 19.85 35.83 -22.65
N ARG A 74 20.99 36.51 -22.81
CA ARG A 74 21.07 37.97 -22.61
C ARG A 74 21.87 38.62 -23.73
N VAL A 75 21.22 39.61 -24.34
CA VAL A 75 21.64 40.37 -25.51
C VAL A 75 22.75 41.38 -25.13
N ALA A 76 23.80 41.40 -25.95
CA ALA A 76 24.74 42.48 -26.29
C ALA A 76 25.31 43.45 -25.21
N THR A 77 26.65 43.54 -25.12
CA THR A 77 27.47 44.74 -25.48
C THR A 77 28.98 44.41 -25.45
N THR A 78 29.70 45.12 -26.31
CA THR A 78 31.05 45.05 -26.87
C THR A 78 32.26 45.11 -25.92
N ALA A 79 33.28 44.30 -26.26
CA ALA A 79 34.75 44.53 -26.26
C ALA A 79 35.46 45.30 -25.11
N THR A 80 36.54 44.72 -24.56
CA THR A 80 37.97 45.04 -24.89
C THR A 80 38.97 44.45 -23.86
N ALA A 81 39.95 43.69 -24.38
CA ALA A 81 41.38 43.60 -24.00
C ALA A 81 41.90 43.02 -22.65
N THR A 82 42.66 41.91 -22.80
CA THR A 82 44.11 41.75 -22.50
C THR A 82 44.59 41.03 -21.22
N ALA A 83 45.30 39.90 -21.50
CA ALA A 83 46.49 39.29 -20.86
C ALA A 83 46.39 38.77 -19.42
N ALA A 84 47.07 37.71 -18.97
CA ALA A 84 47.88 36.61 -19.52
C ALA A 84 48.36 35.81 -18.28
N THR A 85 48.72 34.53 -18.47
CA THR A 85 49.71 33.72 -17.71
C THR A 85 49.18 32.40 -17.14
N GLU A 86 49.82 31.33 -17.62
CA GLU A 86 49.68 29.89 -17.32
C GLU A 86 50.49 29.44 -16.07
N PRO A 87 50.38 28.16 -15.62
CA PRO A 87 50.63 27.65 -14.26
C PRO A 87 52.08 27.08 -14.10
N PRO A 88 52.55 26.37 -13.03
CA PRO A 88 52.04 25.05 -12.52
C PRO A 88 52.26 24.74 -11.01
N ALA A 89 51.68 23.64 -10.49
CA ALA A 89 52.35 22.60 -9.65
C ALA A 89 51.38 21.77 -8.77
N GLU A 90 51.16 20.51 -9.16
CA GLU A 90 51.01 19.35 -8.25
C GLU A 90 52.43 18.88 -7.79
N PRO A 91 52.64 17.93 -6.84
CA PRO A 91 51.72 16.92 -6.25
C PRO A 91 51.87 16.70 -4.71
N ALA A 92 50.99 15.91 -4.08
CA ALA A 92 51.32 14.74 -3.23
C ALA A 92 50.23 14.34 -2.20
N ALA A 93 49.94 13.03 -2.20
CA ALA A 93 49.57 12.12 -1.09
C ALA A 93 48.23 12.29 -0.33
N GLY A 94 47.33 11.30 -0.51
CA GLY A 94 46.23 10.99 0.43
C GLY A 94 46.68 10.08 1.59
N PRO A 95 45.81 9.25 2.20
CA PRO A 95 44.41 9.43 2.59
C PRO A 95 44.22 9.21 4.12
N THR A 96 43.20 9.79 4.75
CA THR A 96 42.66 9.25 6.02
C THR A 96 41.17 9.03 5.88
N ARG A 97 40.84 7.75 5.70
CA ARG A 97 39.54 7.12 5.84
C ARG A 97 39.07 7.33 7.29
N ASN A 98 38.03 8.14 7.47
CA ASN A 98 37.20 8.06 8.67
C ASN A 98 36.07 7.07 8.38
N ASP A 99 36.24 5.86 8.90
CA ASP A 99 35.16 4.89 9.08
C ASP A 99 34.30 5.38 10.26
N GLU A 100 33.11 5.92 9.97
CA GLU A 100 31.98 5.89 10.90
C GLU A 100 30.75 5.37 10.15
N PRO A 101 30.24 4.17 10.48
CA PRO A 101 29.01 3.68 9.89
C PRO A 101 27.82 4.41 10.55
N ALA A 102 27.24 5.37 9.83
CA ALA A 102 25.91 5.86 10.13
C ALA A 102 24.94 4.68 10.06
N THR A 103 24.37 4.36 11.20
CA THR A 103 23.47 3.22 11.44
C THR A 103 22.16 3.47 10.67
N GLY A 104 22.12 2.97 9.43
CA GLY A 104 20.98 3.08 8.55
C GLY A 104 19.85 2.16 9.02
N TRP A 105 18.81 2.77 9.55
CA TRP A 105 17.56 2.10 9.87
C TRP A 105 16.91 1.55 8.60
N VAL A 106 17.07 0.26 8.33
CA VAL A 106 16.22 -0.45 7.37
C VAL A 106 14.88 -0.77 8.02
N PRO A 107 13.75 -0.15 7.62
CA PRO A 107 12.44 -0.68 7.98
C PRO A 107 12.31 -2.07 7.33
N SER A 108 12.23 -3.07 8.20
CA SER A 108 12.22 -4.49 7.90
C SER A 108 11.04 -4.90 7.00
N GLY A 109 11.31 -5.71 5.97
CA GLY A 109 10.39 -6.07 4.88
C GLY A 109 9.07 -6.77 5.23
N TRP A 110 8.75 -6.98 6.51
CA TRP A 110 7.44 -7.45 6.96
C TRP A 110 6.39 -6.31 7.00
N LEU A 111 6.86 -5.06 7.06
CA LEU A 111 6.04 -3.85 6.93
C LEU A 111 5.40 -3.78 5.53
N LEU A 112 6.11 -4.31 4.52
CA LEU A 112 5.61 -4.54 3.17
C LEU A 112 4.75 -5.81 3.05
N ALA A 113 4.90 -6.80 3.93
CA ALA A 113 4.05 -7.99 3.93
C ALA A 113 2.65 -7.68 4.50
N ALA A 114 2.57 -6.85 5.54
CA ALA A 114 1.30 -6.35 6.07
C ALA A 114 0.56 -5.45 5.07
N VAL A 115 1.29 -4.61 4.33
CA VAL A 115 0.73 -3.77 3.24
C VAL A 115 0.39 -4.59 2.00
N ALA A 116 1.16 -5.63 1.66
CA ALA A 116 0.87 -6.50 0.51
C ALA A 116 -0.35 -7.39 0.73
N LEU A 117 -0.61 -7.80 1.98
CA LEU A 117 -1.79 -8.59 2.34
C LEU A 117 -3.06 -7.70 2.38
N LEU A 118 -2.91 -6.45 2.80
CA LEU A 118 -3.90 -5.38 2.62
C LEU A 118 -4.15 -5.04 1.15
N ALA A 119 -3.11 -5.03 0.32
CA ALA A 119 -3.22 -4.78 -1.13
C ALA A 119 -3.86 -5.96 -1.88
N ALA A 120 -3.69 -7.20 -1.41
CA ALA A 120 -4.37 -8.38 -1.95
C ALA A 120 -5.91 -8.31 -1.71
N LEU A 121 -6.35 -7.68 -0.62
CA LEU A 121 -7.77 -7.36 -0.37
C LEU A 121 -8.29 -6.19 -1.23
N CYS A 122 -7.41 -5.27 -1.65
CA CYS A 122 -7.81 -4.06 -2.40
C CYS A 122 -8.21 -4.30 -3.87
N VAL A 123 -7.78 -5.39 -4.52
CA VAL A 123 -8.01 -5.60 -5.98
C VAL A 123 -9.20 -6.53 -6.28
N GLY A 124 -9.70 -7.30 -5.31
CA GLY A 124 -10.83 -8.23 -5.51
C GLY A 124 -12.23 -7.67 -5.19
N GLY A 125 -12.33 -6.68 -4.29
CA GLY A 125 -13.62 -6.32 -3.65
C GLY A 125 -14.53 -5.40 -4.46
N THR A 126 -13.98 -4.50 -5.28
CA THR A 126 -14.81 -3.46 -5.95
C THR A 126 -15.70 -4.01 -7.06
N ALA A 127 -15.35 -5.16 -7.66
CA ALA A 127 -16.18 -5.83 -8.67
C ALA A 127 -17.08 -6.94 -8.09
N ALA A 128 -16.74 -7.50 -6.92
CA ALA A 128 -17.47 -8.63 -6.34
C ALA A 128 -18.80 -8.22 -5.68
N VAL A 129 -18.88 -7.02 -5.09
CA VAL A 129 -20.10 -6.51 -4.44
C VAL A 129 -21.19 -6.15 -5.46
N ALA A 130 -20.81 -5.77 -6.69
CA ALA A 130 -21.76 -5.48 -7.75
C ALA A 130 -22.35 -6.75 -8.42
N ALA A 131 -21.76 -7.92 -8.19
CA ALA A 131 -22.12 -9.16 -8.89
C ALA A 131 -22.93 -10.16 -8.04
N GLN A 132 -23.19 -9.89 -6.76
CA GLN A 132 -24.02 -10.78 -5.95
C GLN A 132 -25.51 -10.64 -6.34
N PRO A 133 -26.22 -11.75 -6.63
CA PRO A 133 -27.57 -11.72 -7.19
C PRO A 133 -28.59 -11.09 -6.22
N HIS A 134 -28.94 -9.82 -6.49
CA HIS A 134 -29.93 -9.04 -5.75
C HIS A 134 -31.33 -9.67 -5.90
N HIS A 135 -31.76 -10.47 -4.93
CA HIS A 135 -33.14 -10.92 -4.86
C HIS A 135 -33.58 -11.25 -3.42
N ARG A 136 -34.11 -10.26 -2.71
CA ARG A 136 -35.51 -10.24 -2.23
C ARG A 136 -35.73 -8.99 -1.38
N VAL A 137 -36.61 -8.12 -1.87
CA VAL A 137 -37.17 -7.01 -1.11
C VAL A 137 -38.00 -7.59 0.03
N ILE A 138 -37.45 -7.62 1.25
CA ILE A 138 -38.23 -7.70 2.47
C ILE A 138 -38.70 -6.27 2.75
N GLN A 139 -40.01 -6.04 2.71
CA GLN A 139 -40.63 -4.83 3.23
C GLN A 139 -40.50 -4.86 4.77
N GLY A 140 -39.35 -4.41 5.28
CA GLY A 140 -39.20 -4.08 6.70
C GLY A 140 -39.96 -2.79 7.00
N ASP A 141 -40.53 -2.70 8.20
CA ASP A 141 -41.08 -1.44 8.69
C ASP A 141 -39.95 -0.41 8.76
N ALA A 142 -40.17 0.82 8.30
CA ALA A 142 -39.09 1.80 8.16
C ALA A 142 -38.39 2.08 9.51
N GLY A 143 -39.12 1.99 10.62
CA GLY A 143 -38.60 2.19 11.97
C GLY A 143 -37.72 1.04 12.48
N THR A 144 -37.91 -0.21 12.02
CA THR A 144 -37.03 -1.33 12.43
C THR A 144 -35.71 -1.27 11.67
N VAL A 145 -35.76 -0.96 10.38
CA VAL A 145 -34.56 -0.85 9.53
C VAL A 145 -33.58 0.22 10.03
N GLU A 146 -34.10 1.36 10.50
CA GLU A 146 -33.25 2.43 11.04
C GLU A 146 -32.61 2.05 12.38
N ALA A 147 -33.37 1.36 13.25
CA ALA A 147 -32.85 0.86 14.52
C ALA A 147 -31.78 -0.23 14.31
N ASP A 148 -32.05 -1.20 13.44
CA ASP A 148 -31.13 -2.28 13.08
C ASP A 148 -29.82 -1.72 12.50
N ALA A 149 -29.91 -0.70 11.63
CA ALA A 149 -28.75 -0.08 11.04
C ALA A 149 -27.91 0.70 12.07
N ALA A 150 -28.54 1.41 13.00
CA ALA A 150 -27.84 2.09 14.09
C ALA A 150 -27.16 1.09 15.04
N GLU A 151 -27.81 -0.04 15.33
CA GLU A 151 -27.23 -1.10 16.16
C GLU A 151 -26.03 -1.76 15.47
N ALA A 152 -26.16 -2.08 14.18
CA ALA A 152 -25.07 -2.62 13.38
C ALA A 152 -23.88 -1.66 13.28
N GLN A 153 -24.13 -0.35 13.15
CA GLN A 153 -23.08 0.68 13.16
C GLN A 153 -22.35 0.70 14.51
N ALA A 154 -23.08 0.72 15.63
CA ALA A 154 -22.47 0.66 16.95
C ALA A 154 -21.71 -0.66 17.21
N ALA A 155 -22.16 -1.77 16.62
CA ALA A 155 -21.44 -3.04 16.67
C ALA A 155 -20.15 -3.01 15.85
N ALA A 156 -20.17 -2.43 14.66
CA ALA A 156 -18.99 -2.24 13.83
C ALA A 156 -17.92 -1.43 14.57
N GLU A 157 -18.28 -0.29 15.18
CA GLU A 157 -17.36 0.55 15.96
C GLU A 157 -16.68 -0.23 17.10
N ARG A 158 -17.42 -1.09 17.79
CA ARG A 158 -16.90 -1.94 18.87
C ARG A 158 -15.98 -3.05 18.36
N ALA A 159 -16.24 -3.56 17.16
CA ALA A 159 -15.51 -4.67 16.56
C ALA A 159 -14.13 -4.26 16.02
N VAL A 160 -14.00 -3.04 15.46
CA VAL A 160 -12.78 -2.59 14.78
C VAL A 160 -11.53 -2.70 15.66
N GLY A 161 -11.60 -2.23 16.91
CA GLY A 161 -10.47 -2.24 17.83
C GLY A 161 -9.92 -3.65 18.08
N PRO A 162 -10.74 -4.57 18.62
CA PRO A 162 -10.36 -5.97 18.82
C PRO A 162 -9.84 -6.69 17.58
N ILE A 163 -10.41 -6.44 16.40
CA ILE A 163 -10.04 -7.14 15.16
C ILE A 163 -8.68 -6.66 14.62
N LEU A 164 -8.42 -5.36 14.68
CA LEU A 164 -7.21 -4.78 14.07
C LEU A 164 -6.01 -4.69 15.02
N SER A 165 -6.21 -4.86 16.34
CA SER A 165 -5.15 -4.74 17.35
C SER A 165 -4.58 -6.11 17.73
N TYR A 166 -3.26 -6.20 17.88
CA TYR A 166 -2.60 -7.41 18.35
C TYR A 166 -1.23 -7.09 18.97
N ASP A 167 -0.77 -7.96 19.86
CA ASP A 167 0.57 -7.94 20.41
C ASP A 167 1.25 -9.29 20.20
N TYR A 168 2.50 -9.27 19.71
CA TYR A 168 3.29 -10.48 19.49
C TYR A 168 3.44 -11.39 20.74
N ARG A 169 3.15 -10.88 21.94
CA ARG A 169 3.22 -11.59 23.22
C ARG A 169 1.91 -12.27 23.61
N THR A 170 0.77 -11.85 23.06
CA THR A 170 -0.58 -12.28 23.44
C THR A 170 -1.43 -12.68 22.23
N MET A 171 -0.79 -13.13 21.14
CA MET A 171 -1.47 -13.38 19.87
C MET A 171 -2.68 -14.32 19.98
N ASP A 172 -2.56 -15.42 20.74
CA ASP A 172 -3.67 -16.36 20.95
C ASP A 172 -4.88 -15.68 21.63
N GLU A 173 -4.61 -14.83 22.62
CA GLU A 173 -5.63 -14.09 23.36
C GLU A 173 -6.27 -13.00 22.48
N ASP A 174 -5.46 -12.36 21.64
CA ASP A 174 -5.91 -11.36 20.69
C ASP A 174 -6.79 -11.98 19.59
N ALA A 175 -6.40 -13.13 19.05
CA ALA A 175 -7.22 -13.90 18.11
C ALA A 175 -8.53 -14.35 18.72
N ALA A 176 -8.50 -14.92 19.93
CA ALA A 176 -9.71 -15.35 20.62
C ALA A 176 -10.68 -14.19 20.83
N ARG A 177 -10.17 -12.99 21.18
CA ARG A 177 -10.97 -11.79 21.34
C ARG A 177 -11.49 -11.23 20.02
N ALA A 178 -10.72 -11.27 18.94
CA ALA A 178 -11.17 -10.82 17.63
C ALA A 178 -12.31 -11.70 17.10
N ARG A 179 -12.17 -13.03 17.23
CA ARG A 179 -13.16 -14.02 16.77
C ARG A 179 -14.56 -13.82 17.36
N THR A 180 -14.70 -13.22 18.54
CA THR A 180 -16.03 -12.92 19.11
C THR A 180 -16.81 -11.85 18.36
N PHE A 181 -16.17 -11.12 17.44
CA PHE A 181 -16.81 -10.08 16.64
C PHE A 181 -17.01 -10.50 15.18
N LEU A 182 -16.60 -11.72 14.82
CA LEU A 182 -16.59 -12.20 13.44
C LEU A 182 -17.61 -13.33 13.29
N THR A 183 -18.18 -13.47 12.09
CA THR A 183 -18.94 -14.68 11.76
C THR A 183 -18.00 -15.88 11.64
N ASP A 184 -18.48 -17.08 11.99
CA ASP A 184 -17.70 -18.32 11.87
C ASP A 184 -17.15 -18.50 10.45
N SER A 185 -17.95 -18.20 9.43
CA SER A 185 -17.51 -18.25 8.02
C SER A 185 -16.35 -17.30 7.74
N TYR A 186 -16.41 -16.05 8.23
CA TYR A 186 -15.32 -15.11 8.02
C TYR A 186 -14.05 -15.51 8.79
N VAL A 187 -14.22 -16.11 9.97
CA VAL A 187 -13.12 -16.67 10.75
C VAL A 187 -12.37 -17.73 9.93
N GLU A 188 -13.10 -18.72 9.42
CA GLU A 188 -12.53 -19.86 8.68
C GLU A 188 -11.92 -19.43 7.34
N ASP A 189 -12.63 -18.61 6.56
CA ASP A 189 -12.27 -18.31 5.18
C ASP A 189 -11.20 -17.22 5.05
N SER A 190 -11.15 -16.28 5.99
CA SER A 190 -10.34 -15.05 5.84
C SER A 190 -9.46 -14.75 7.04
N TYR A 191 -10.02 -14.72 8.25
CA TYR A 191 -9.29 -14.24 9.43
C TYR A 191 -8.19 -15.21 9.87
N ASP A 192 -8.49 -16.50 10.06
CA ASP A 192 -7.53 -17.48 10.57
C ASP A 192 -6.32 -17.68 9.62
N PRO A 193 -6.50 -17.79 8.29
CA PRO A 193 -5.38 -17.84 7.35
C PRO A 193 -4.48 -16.60 7.41
N LEU A 194 -5.08 -15.41 7.50
CA LEU A 194 -4.37 -14.15 7.67
C LEU A 194 -3.60 -14.11 8.99
N PHE A 195 -4.27 -14.48 10.08
CA PHE A 195 -3.71 -14.43 11.42
C PHE A 195 -2.56 -15.41 11.60
N ALA A 196 -2.62 -16.60 10.99
CA ALA A 196 -1.51 -17.57 11.00
C ALA A 196 -0.21 -16.99 10.41
N VAL A 197 -0.32 -16.15 9.36
CA VAL A 197 0.84 -15.45 8.79
C VAL A 197 1.38 -14.40 9.78
N LEU A 198 0.50 -13.72 10.52
CA LEU A 198 0.91 -12.78 11.56
C LEU A 198 1.61 -13.49 12.72
N GLU A 199 1.07 -14.62 13.20
CA GLU A 199 1.65 -15.44 14.27
C GLU A 199 3.09 -15.87 13.96
N GLU A 200 3.35 -16.22 12.70
CA GLU A 200 4.69 -16.61 12.29
C GLU A 200 5.70 -15.44 12.28
N ASN A 201 5.22 -14.21 12.07
CA ASN A 201 6.08 -13.05 11.74
C ASN A 201 6.17 -11.98 12.83
N ALA A 202 5.09 -11.74 13.57
CA ALA A 202 5.03 -10.71 14.61
C ALA A 202 6.06 -10.95 15.74
N PRO A 203 6.35 -12.19 16.20
CA PRO A 203 7.38 -12.42 17.22
C PRO A 203 8.80 -12.10 16.72
N LYS A 204 9.10 -12.38 15.44
CA LYS A 204 10.41 -12.10 14.83
C LYS A 204 10.73 -10.61 14.80
N THR A 205 9.67 -9.80 14.69
CA THR A 205 9.75 -8.35 14.49
C THR A 205 9.33 -7.57 15.74
N LYS A 206 8.85 -8.27 16.77
CA LYS A 206 8.27 -7.74 18.00
C LYS A 206 7.17 -6.73 17.74
N THR A 207 6.30 -7.05 16.80
CA THR A 207 5.25 -6.14 16.36
C THR A 207 4.14 -6.02 17.38
N VAL A 208 3.76 -4.78 17.64
CA VAL A 208 2.56 -4.45 18.40
C VAL A 208 1.74 -3.48 17.58
N VAL A 209 0.48 -3.84 17.34
CA VAL A 209 -0.55 -2.92 16.89
C VAL A 209 -1.36 -2.53 18.12
N GLY A 210 -1.21 -1.26 18.52
CA GLY A 210 -1.87 -0.71 19.69
C GLY A 210 -3.37 -0.52 19.48
N PRO A 211 -4.05 0.08 20.48
CA PRO A 211 -5.46 0.41 20.37
C PRO A 211 -5.76 1.20 19.10
N VAL A 212 -6.89 0.90 18.48
CA VAL A 212 -7.38 1.59 17.29
C VAL A 212 -8.37 2.65 17.71
N ASP A 213 -8.10 3.89 17.30
CA ASP A 213 -8.94 5.03 17.60
C ASP A 213 -9.94 5.21 16.46
N VAL A 214 -11.20 4.84 16.68
CA VAL A 214 -12.29 5.12 15.73
C VAL A 214 -12.55 6.62 15.71
N VAL A 215 -12.43 7.22 14.53
CA VAL A 215 -12.58 8.66 14.30
C VAL A 215 -14.03 9.00 13.98
N ASP A 216 -14.62 8.25 13.04
CA ASP A 216 -15.99 8.44 12.60
C ASP A 216 -16.51 7.17 11.93
N SER A 217 -17.84 7.03 11.85
CA SER A 217 -18.46 5.92 11.13
C SER A 217 -19.78 6.32 10.46
N GLY A 218 -20.16 5.61 9.40
CA GLY A 218 -21.39 5.88 8.68
C GLY A 218 -21.92 4.66 7.93
N ILE A 219 -23.25 4.53 7.89
CA ILE A 219 -23.92 3.48 7.11
C ILE A 219 -23.79 3.79 5.61
N VAL A 220 -23.21 2.85 4.88
CA VAL A 220 -23.07 2.91 3.41
C VAL A 220 -24.31 2.34 2.73
N ARG A 221 -24.79 1.20 3.23
CA ARG A 221 -25.92 0.46 2.64
C ARG A 221 -26.62 -0.39 3.68
N VAL A 222 -27.93 -0.47 3.58
CA VAL A 222 -28.76 -1.45 4.31
C VAL A 222 -29.54 -2.25 3.28
N GLY A 223 -29.56 -3.57 3.41
CA GLY A 223 -30.34 -4.43 2.54
C GLY A 223 -30.01 -5.91 2.70
N ASP A 224 -30.97 -6.76 2.34
CA ASP A 224 -30.79 -8.22 2.32
C ASP A 224 -30.37 -8.82 3.69
N GLY A 225 -30.80 -8.19 4.80
CA GLY A 225 -30.42 -8.60 6.17
C GLY A 225 -28.99 -8.23 6.57
N ARG A 226 -28.37 -7.29 5.84
CA ARG A 226 -26.98 -6.88 6.04
C ARG A 226 -26.88 -5.36 6.12
N VAL A 227 -25.88 -4.88 6.85
CA VAL A 227 -25.57 -3.45 6.97
C VAL A 227 -24.10 -3.25 6.64
N GLN A 228 -23.79 -2.42 5.65
CA GLN A 228 -22.43 -2.00 5.37
C GLN A 228 -22.12 -0.70 6.10
N VAL A 229 -21.03 -0.72 6.86
CA VAL A 229 -20.59 0.41 7.69
C VAL A 229 -19.19 0.83 7.24
N LEU A 230 -19.05 2.09 6.90
CA LEU A 230 -17.76 2.74 6.71
C LEU A 230 -17.24 3.18 8.08
N VAL A 231 -16.01 2.84 8.42
CA VAL A 231 -15.34 3.26 9.65
C VAL A 231 -14.01 3.91 9.27
N LEU A 232 -13.79 5.12 9.78
CA LEU A 232 -12.50 5.81 9.71
C LEU A 232 -11.80 5.60 11.05
N CYS A 233 -10.55 5.15 11.04
CA CYS A 233 -9.81 4.94 12.27
C CYS A 233 -8.32 5.23 12.13
N ASN A 234 -7.70 5.58 13.27
CA ASN A 234 -6.27 5.70 13.40
C ASN A 234 -5.72 4.47 14.10
N ARG A 235 -4.71 3.84 13.49
CA ARG A 235 -4.06 2.66 14.03
C ARG A 235 -2.61 2.94 14.33
N GLN A 236 -2.17 2.56 15.52
CA GLN A 236 -0.81 2.77 15.97
C GLN A 236 -0.02 1.47 15.87
N ARG A 237 1.20 1.53 15.34
CA ARG A 237 2.07 0.34 15.24
C ARG A 237 3.47 0.64 15.73
N THR A 238 4.02 -0.29 16.50
CA THR A 238 5.43 -0.33 16.90
C THR A 238 6.04 -1.69 16.58
N ASN A 239 7.37 -1.74 16.54
CA ASN A 239 8.12 -2.98 16.38
C ASN A 239 9.52 -2.85 17.00
N ALA A 240 10.34 -3.90 16.94
CA ALA A 240 11.69 -3.93 17.50
C ALA A 240 12.60 -2.82 16.95
N GLN A 241 12.28 -2.31 15.77
CA GLN A 241 13.01 -1.27 15.08
C GLN A 241 12.36 0.10 15.39
N VAL A 242 11.10 0.29 15.04
CA VAL A 242 10.39 1.56 15.26
C VAL A 242 9.62 1.51 16.58
N THR A 243 10.19 2.13 17.62
CA THR A 243 9.62 2.15 18.99
C THR A 243 8.75 3.35 19.29
N THR A 244 8.83 4.41 18.47
CA THR A 244 7.85 5.50 18.49
C THR A 244 6.66 5.06 17.63
N PRO A 245 5.40 5.16 18.10
CA PRO A 245 4.25 4.71 17.32
C PRO A 245 4.10 5.47 16.00
N ASP A 246 4.12 4.74 14.89
CA ASP A 246 3.66 5.26 13.59
C ASP A 246 2.13 5.20 13.58
N VAL A 247 1.47 6.29 13.18
CA VAL A 247 0.01 6.37 13.05
C VAL A 247 -0.38 6.16 11.59
N PHE A 248 -1.26 5.19 11.35
CA PHE A 248 -1.85 4.88 10.05
C PHE A 248 -3.32 5.30 10.05
N GLN A 249 -3.75 5.98 8.99
CA GLN A 249 -5.17 6.31 8.78
C GLN A 249 -5.78 5.24 7.87
N ASP A 250 -6.71 4.47 8.44
CA ASP A 250 -7.37 3.37 7.74
C ASP A 250 -8.84 3.73 7.50
N GLN A 251 -9.32 3.47 6.28
CA GLN A 251 -10.74 3.47 5.94
C GLN A 251 -11.22 2.03 5.77
N LEU A 252 -12.17 1.61 6.60
CA LEU A 252 -12.70 0.26 6.62
C LEU A 252 -14.15 0.25 6.13
N THR A 253 -14.51 -0.69 5.27
CA THR A 253 -15.91 -1.02 4.99
C THR A 253 -16.18 -2.39 5.57
N LEU A 254 -17.02 -2.44 6.60
CA LEU A 254 -17.43 -3.67 7.27
C LEU A 254 -18.81 -4.08 6.77
N THR A 255 -18.97 -5.35 6.44
CA THR A 255 -20.30 -5.95 6.23
C THR A 255 -20.74 -6.59 7.53
N MET A 256 -21.79 -6.05 8.13
CA MET A 256 -22.39 -6.54 9.37
C MET A 256 -23.58 -7.44 9.04
N VAL A 257 -23.70 -8.56 9.76
CA VAL A 257 -24.84 -9.47 9.71
C VAL A 257 -25.30 -9.81 11.12
N GLU A 258 -26.61 -9.93 11.33
CA GLU A 258 -27.16 -10.36 12.60
C GLU A 258 -27.16 -11.90 12.67
N THR A 259 -26.53 -12.46 13.70
CA THR A 259 -26.50 -13.89 14.00
C THR A 259 -26.92 -14.09 15.45
N ASP A 260 -27.98 -14.86 15.68
CA ASP A 260 -28.50 -15.16 17.02
C ASP A 260 -28.77 -13.92 17.91
N GLY A 261 -29.16 -12.78 17.30
CA GLY A 261 -29.44 -11.53 18.00
C GLY A 261 -28.21 -10.66 18.26
N GLU A 262 -27.07 -10.98 17.65
CA GLU A 262 -25.84 -10.19 17.73
C GLU A 262 -25.34 -9.80 16.34
N TRP A 263 -24.95 -8.54 16.17
CA TRP A 263 -24.33 -8.06 14.94
C TRP A 263 -22.84 -8.41 14.91
N LEU A 264 -22.48 -9.26 13.94
CA LEU A 264 -21.13 -9.73 13.69
C LEU A 264 -20.61 -9.25 12.34
N VAL A 265 -19.29 -9.18 12.22
CA VAL A 265 -18.60 -8.82 10.99
C VAL A 265 -18.47 -10.05 10.10
N ASP A 266 -19.06 -10.00 8.92
CA ASP A 266 -19.01 -11.06 7.90
C ASP A 266 -18.01 -10.75 6.78
N ASP A 267 -17.58 -9.50 6.66
CA ASP A 267 -16.54 -9.09 5.74
C ASP A 267 -15.88 -7.76 6.17
N ILE A 268 -14.60 -7.61 5.85
CA ILE A 268 -13.84 -6.36 6.06
C ILE A 268 -13.04 -6.06 4.81
N THR A 269 -13.30 -4.89 4.23
CA THR A 269 -12.48 -4.29 3.19
C THR A 269 -11.75 -3.08 3.77
N THR A 270 -10.43 -3.04 3.65
CA THR A 270 -9.63 -1.89 4.11
C THR A 270 -9.01 -1.17 2.93
N THR A 271 -9.17 0.15 2.90
CA THR A 271 -8.49 1.06 1.99
C THR A 271 -7.57 1.97 2.80
N PRO A 272 -6.25 1.94 2.58
CA PRO A 272 -5.35 2.90 3.22
C PRO A 272 -5.67 4.31 2.72
N LEU A 273 -5.83 5.26 3.64
CA LEU A 273 -5.85 6.68 3.28
C LEU A 273 -4.38 7.14 3.27
N GLY A 274 -3.85 7.42 2.07
CA GLY A 274 -2.45 7.81 1.89
C GLY A 274 -2.08 9.09 2.65
N ASP A 275 -0.79 9.25 2.91
CA ASP A 275 -0.17 10.45 3.48
C ASP A 275 -0.20 11.67 2.54
#